data_AF-A0A328C6N2-F1
#
_entry.id   AF-A0A328C6N2-F1
#
_cell.length_a   1.000
_cell.length_b   1.000
_cell.length_c   1.000
_cell.angle_alpha   90.00
_cell.angle_beta   90.00
_cell.angle_gamma   90.00
#
_symmetry.space_group_name_H-M   'P 1'
#
loop_
_entity.id
_entity.type
_entity.pdbx_description
1 polymer ?
#
loop_
_entity_poly.entity_id
_entity_poly.type
_entity_poly.pdbx_seq_one_letter_code
_entity_poly.pdbx_strand_id
1 'polypeptide(L)' 'MDEQQEKAIATMCQEMGLAIGGVRRRGAVLVLEPAEGGSLPDAERLGAIARALSEQGYRYVTLDLAGFETREVRDA' A
#
# COMPACT_ATOMS: atom_id res chain seq x y z
N MET A 1 5.25 -11.90 -6.88
CA MET A 1 4.99 -11.61 -5.46
C MET A 1 4.26 -12.78 -4.85
N ASP A 2 4.98 -13.52 -4.04
CA ASP A 2 4.42 -14.52 -3.13
C ASP A 2 3.81 -13.82 -1.89
N GLU A 3 3.09 -14.60 -1.08
CA GLU A 3 2.43 -14.12 0.13
C GLU A 3 3.42 -13.59 1.18
N GLN A 4 4.66 -14.07 1.19
CA GLN A 4 5.68 -13.65 2.15
C GLN A 4 6.19 -12.25 1.83
N GLN A 5 6.43 -11.94 0.55
CA GLN A 5 6.74 -10.60 0.08
C GLN A 5 5.59 -9.62 0.32
N GLU A 6 4.35 -10.03 0.07
CA GLU A 6 3.19 -9.18 0.32
C GLU A 6 3.09 -8.79 1.80
N LYS A 7 3.23 -9.79 2.70
CA LYS A 7 3.26 -9.54 4.15
C LYS A 7 4.40 -8.62 4.56
N ALA A 8 5.60 -8.82 4.02
CA ALA A 8 6.75 -7.97 4.35
C ALA A 8 6.51 -6.50 3.96
N ILE A 9 5.93 -6.25 2.77
CA ILE A 9 5.58 -4.90 2.33
C ILE A 9 4.47 -4.30 3.21
N ALA A 10 3.45 -5.08 3.54
CA ALA A 10 2.36 -4.64 4.39
C ALA A 10 2.85 -4.24 5.79
N THR A 11 3.71 -5.06 6.41
CA THR A 11 4.33 -4.76 7.70
C THR A 11 5.15 -3.48 7.64
N MET A 12 5.99 -3.32 6.62
CA MET A 12 6.78 -2.09 6.44
C MET A 12 5.88 -0.86 6.28
N CYS A 13 4.80 -0.94 5.50
CA CYS A 13 3.86 0.17 5.34
C CYS A 13 3.21 0.53 6.68
N GLN A 14 2.79 -0.46 7.48
CA GLN A 14 2.22 -0.24 8.80
C GLN A 14 3.21 0.43 9.77
N GLU A 15 4.47 -0.02 9.81
CA GLU A 15 5.53 0.58 10.62
C GLU A 15 5.78 2.05 10.24
N MET A 16 5.55 2.40 8.98
CA MET A 16 5.64 3.76 8.44
C MET A 16 4.33 4.56 8.58
N GLY A 17 3.34 4.02 9.30
CA GLY A 17 2.07 4.69 9.58
C GLY A 17 1.10 4.70 8.39
N LEU A 18 1.25 3.76 7.45
CA LEU A 18 0.38 3.57 6.31
C LEU A 18 -0.41 2.26 6.42
N ALA A 19 -1.72 2.36 6.56
CA ALA A 19 -2.61 1.22 6.46
C ALA A 19 -2.81 0.85 4.98
N ILE A 20 -2.53 -0.41 4.64
CA ILE A 20 -2.77 -0.95 3.30
C ILE A 20 -3.63 -2.21 3.40
N GLY A 21 -4.62 -2.33 2.52
CA GLY A 21 -5.43 -3.53 2.41
C GLY A 21 -4.66 -4.67 1.72
N GLY A 22 -3.75 -4.36 0.80
CA GLY A 22 -2.97 -5.39 0.14
C GLY A 22 -2.02 -4.85 -0.91
N VAL A 23 -1.29 -5.77 -1.55
CA VAL A 23 -0.32 -5.42 -2.58
C VAL A 23 -0.60 -6.23 -3.84
N ARG A 24 -0.66 -5.60 -5.02
CA ARG A 24 -0.91 -6.30 -6.30
C ARG A 24 0.36 -6.44 -7.15
N ARG A 25 0.40 -7.48 -8.02
CA ARG A 25 1.53 -7.74 -8.94
C ARG A 25 1.50 -6.82 -10.17
N ARG A 26 2.52 -5.97 -10.31
CA ARG A 26 3.09 -5.31 -11.52
C ARG A 26 3.85 -4.07 -11.02
N GLY A 27 4.96 -4.29 -10.30
CA GLY A 27 5.47 -3.32 -9.31
C GLY A 27 4.82 -3.53 -7.95
N ALA A 28 5.11 -2.64 -6.99
CA ALA A 28 4.43 -2.62 -5.69
C ALA A 28 3.22 -1.70 -5.78
N VAL A 29 2.06 -2.26 -6.12
CA VAL A 29 0.80 -1.51 -6.10
C VAL A 29 0.18 -1.65 -4.72
N LEU A 30 0.25 -0.60 -3.92
CA LEU A 30 -0.29 -0.54 -2.56
C LEU A 30 -1.76 -0.15 -2.63
N VAL A 31 -2.65 -1.03 -2.16
CA VAL A 31 -4.06 -0.70 -1.97
C VAL A 31 -4.19 0.01 -0.64
N LEU A 32 -4.43 1.31 -0.65
CA LEU A 32 -4.48 2.11 0.59
C LEU A 32 -5.81 1.95 1.29
N GLU A 33 -5.79 1.87 2.62
CA GLU A 33 -6.98 2.08 3.42
C GLU A 33 -7.05 3.58 3.74
N PRO A 34 -8.14 4.28 3.36
CA PRO A 34 -8.30 5.68 3.71
C PRO A 34 -8.34 5.86 5.22
N ALA A 35 -7.68 6.89 5.74
CA ALA A 35 -7.89 7.29 7.13
C ALA A 35 -9.34 7.80 7.32
N GLU A 36 -9.81 7.88 8.56
CA GLU A 36 -11.13 8.46 8.87
C GLU A 36 -11.34 9.79 8.11
N GLY A 37 -12.49 9.89 7.42
CA GLY A 37 -12.81 11.04 6.55
C GLY A 37 -12.29 10.94 5.11
N GLY A 38 -11.74 9.81 4.69
CA GLY A 38 -11.31 9.59 3.30
C GLY A 38 -10.02 10.34 2.93
N SER A 39 -9.27 10.79 3.93
CA SER A 39 -8.04 11.55 3.70
C SER A 39 -6.90 10.63 3.26
N LEU A 40 -6.10 11.12 2.30
CA LEU A 40 -4.89 10.45 1.89
C LEU A 40 -3.76 10.72 2.88
N PRO A 41 -2.80 9.78 3.01
CA PRO A 41 -1.56 10.03 3.73
C PRO A 41 -0.82 11.24 3.14
N ASP A 42 -0.09 11.95 3.99
CA ASP A 42 0.72 13.09 3.55
C ASP A 42 1.81 12.67 2.54
N ALA A 43 2.26 13.64 1.73
CA ALA A 43 3.22 13.40 0.67
C ALA A 43 4.60 12.94 1.19
N GLU A 44 4.95 13.31 2.43
CA GLU A 44 6.22 12.92 3.05
C GLU A 44 6.26 11.42 3.33
N ARG A 45 5.19 10.88 3.93
CA ARG A 45 5.03 9.43 4.16
C ARG A 45 5.01 8.64 2.87
N LEU A 46 4.26 9.11 1.87
CA LEU A 46 4.21 8.46 0.56
C LEU A 46 5.58 8.44 -0.11
N GLY A 47 6.34 9.53 -0.01
CA GLY A 47 7.71 9.61 -0.52
C GLY A 47 8.67 8.64 0.19
N ALA A 48 8.57 8.54 1.51
CA ALA A 48 9.39 7.63 2.30
C ALA A 48 9.15 6.16 1.91
N ILE A 49 7.89 5.76 1.76
CA ILE A 49 7.51 4.39 1.37
C ILE A 49 7.95 4.07 -0.05
N ALA A 50 7.76 5.02 -0.97
CA ALA A 50 8.22 4.85 -2.35
C ALA A 50 9.73 4.65 -2.43
N ARG A 51 10.51 5.38 -1.63
CA ARG A 51 11.97 5.20 -1.53
C ARG A 51 12.34 3.84 -0.94
N ALA A 52 11.73 3.44 0.17
CA ALA A 52 12.01 2.15 0.81
C ALA A 52 11.74 0.96 -0.12
N LEU A 53 10.62 0.99 -0.86
CA LEU A 53 10.32 -0.02 -1.87
C LEU A 53 11.30 0.03 -3.06
N SER A 54 11.71 1.22 -3.48
CA SER A 54 12.70 1.36 -4.55
C SER A 54 14.05 0.75 -4.16
N GLU A 55 14.48 0.93 -2.91
CA GLU A 55 15.70 0.32 -2.36
C GLU A 55 15.63 -1.22 -2.31
N GLN A 56 14.42 -1.78 -2.20
CA GLN A 56 14.17 -3.23 -2.32
C GLN A 56 14.03 -3.71 -3.77
N GLY A 57 14.22 -2.84 -4.76
CA GLY A 57 14.21 -3.17 -6.19
C GLY A 57 12.88 -2.98 -6.89
N TYR A 58 11.86 -2.42 -6.24
CA TYR A 58 10.58 -2.10 -6.88
C TYR A 58 10.70 -0.82 -7.70
N ARG A 59 10.72 -0.97 -9.04
CA ARG A 59 10.88 0.16 -9.97
C ARG A 59 9.71 1.16 -9.96
N TYR A 60 8.51 0.67 -9.68
CA TYR A 60 7.29 1.48 -9.65
C TYR A 60 6.48 1.14 -8.40
N VAL A 61 6.09 2.20 -7.69
CA VAL A 61 5.17 2.15 -6.55
C VAL A 61 3.93 2.94 -6.96
N THR A 62 2.76 2.32 -6.82
CA THR A 62 1.49 2.93 -7.23
C THR A 62 0.49 2.78 -6.10
N LEU A 63 -0.33 3.82 -5.90
CA LEU A 63 -1.40 3.81 -4.92
C LEU A 63 -2.70 3.46 -5.63
N ASP A 64 -3.39 2.42 -5.18
CA ASP A 64 -4.72 2.05 -5.63
C ASP A 64 -5.74 2.47 -4.56
N LEU A 65 -6.45 3.56 -4.84
CA LEU A 65 -7.50 4.10 -3.96
C LEU A 65 -8.85 3.43 -4.21
N ALA A 66 -9.09 2.95 -5.43
CA ALA A 66 -10.34 2.28 -5.80
C ALA A 66 -10.39 0.83 -5.29
N GLY A 67 -9.23 0.22 -5.10
CA GLY A 67 -9.10 -1.16 -4.63
C GLY A 67 -9.70 -1.41 -3.24
N PHE A 68 -9.80 -0.39 -2.38
CA PHE A 68 -10.38 -0.50 -1.04
C PHE A 68 -11.91 -0.67 -1.09
N GLU A 69 -12.63 0.15 -1.87
CA GLU A 69 -14.10 0.06 -2.02
C GLU A 69 -14.53 -1.34 -2.51
N THR A 70 -13.78 -1.95 -3.42
CA THR A 70 -14.07 -3.31 -3.91
C THR A 70 -13.90 -4.43 -2.88
N ARG A 71 -13.21 -4.17 -1.75
CA ARG A 71 -12.99 -5.18 -0.71
C ARG A 71 -14.14 -5.21 0.29
N GLU A 72 -14.63 -4.04 0.71
CA GLU A 72 -15.81 -3.94 1.59
C GLU A 72 -17.06 -4.56 0.94
N VAL A 73 -17.25 -4.42 -0.37
CA VAL A 73 -18.39 -5.01 -1.10
C VAL A 73 -18.33 -6.54 -1.20
N ARG A 74 -17.15 -7.16 -1.01
CA ARG A 74 -16.99 -8.62 -1.07
C ARG A 74 -17.15 -9.31 0.30
N ASP A 75 -16.96 -8.56 1.38
CA ASP A 75 -17.03 -9.06 2.75
C ASP A 75 -18.38 -8.69 3.44
N ALA A 76 -19.29 -8.01 2.73
CA ALA A 76 -20.66 -7.66 3.16
C ALA A 76 -21.73 -8.58 2.54
#